data_AF-A0A3D3DE79-F1
#
_entry.id   AF-A0A3D3DE79-F1
#
_cell.length_a   1.000
_cell.length_b   1.000
_cell.length_c   1.000
_cell.angle_alpha   90.00
_cell.angle_beta   90.00
_cell.angle_gamma   90.00
#
_symmetry.space_group_name_H-M   'P 1'
#
loop_
_entity.id
_entity.type
_entity.pdbx_description
1 polymer ?
#
loop_
_entity_poly.entity_id
_entity_poly.type
_entity_poly.pdbx_seq_one_letter_code
_entity_poly.pdbx_strand_id
1 'polypeptide(L)'
;MRALAVGKMAMKNNDGSLTAAQLQAELNRCEYCEEKPCQVACPADCSLADFIIAARMGAPSDYRRAGALIMGANPLGWVCGVVCPGLLLHEGMCAPHV
;
A
#
# COMPACT_ATOMS: atom_id res chain seq x y z
N MET A 1 10.20 -8.97 -47.39
CA MET A 1 9.62 -9.43 -46.12
C MET A 1 10.75 -9.69 -45.11
N ARG A 2 10.91 -8.84 -44.09
CA ARG A 2 11.31 -9.26 -42.73
C ARG A 2 11.38 -8.07 -41.76
N ALA A 3 10.49 -8.16 -40.77
CA ALA A 3 10.50 -7.63 -39.41
C ALA A 3 11.09 -6.22 -39.18
N LEU A 4 10.18 -5.27 -38.93
CA LEU A 4 10.44 -4.08 -38.12
C LEU A 4 11.01 -4.51 -36.76
N ALA A 5 12.21 -4.04 -36.43
CA ALA A 5 12.77 -4.15 -35.10
C ALA A 5 11.95 -3.27 -34.14
N VAL A 6 10.97 -3.86 -33.46
CA VAL A 6 10.35 -3.27 -32.26
C VAL A 6 11.37 -3.41 -31.13
N GLY A 7 12.38 -2.54 -31.16
CA GLY A 7 13.42 -2.42 -30.15
C GLY A 7 12.81 -1.94 -28.83
N LYS A 8 12.41 -2.89 -28.00
CA LYS A 8 12.52 -2.90 -26.53
C LYS A 8 12.54 -1.52 -25.84
N MET A 9 11.41 -0.80 -25.90
CA MET A 9 11.09 0.21 -24.89
C MET A 9 10.64 -0.54 -23.62
N ALA A 10 11.58 -1.15 -22.90
CA ALA A 10 11.27 -1.75 -21.60
C ALA A 10 10.99 -0.58 -20.64
N MET A 11 9.70 -0.27 -20.46
CA MET A 11 9.24 0.65 -19.44
C MET A 11 9.85 0.21 -18.10
N LYS A 12 10.58 1.10 -17.43
CA LYS A 12 11.02 0.83 -16.05
C LYS A 12 9.76 0.68 -15.21
N ASN A 13 9.54 -0.49 -14.61
CA ASN A 13 8.40 -0.73 -13.75
C ASN A 13 8.56 0.14 -12.50
N ASN A 14 7.82 1.25 -12.41
CA ASN A 14 7.57 1.93 -11.15
C ASN A 14 6.26 1.37 -10.60
N ASP A 15 6.32 0.13 -10.13
CA ASP A 15 5.16 -0.67 -9.71
C ASP A 15 4.80 -0.49 -8.23
N GLY A 16 5.47 0.44 -7.55
CA GLY A 16 5.27 0.70 -6.11
C GLY A 16 5.87 -0.36 -5.19
N SER A 17 6.69 -1.29 -5.70
CA SER A 17 7.32 -2.30 -4.84
C SER A 17 8.44 -1.72 -3.96
N LEU A 18 8.49 -2.17 -2.71
CA LEU A 18 9.50 -1.79 -1.73
C LEU A 18 10.47 -2.95 -1.46
N THR A 19 11.73 -2.63 -1.18
CA THR A 19 12.64 -3.60 -0.55
C THR A 19 12.13 -3.96 0.85
N ALA A 20 12.57 -5.10 1.39
CA ALA A 20 12.18 -5.50 2.76
C ALA A 20 12.53 -4.43 3.81
N ALA A 21 13.69 -3.77 3.67
CA ALA A 21 14.11 -2.70 4.58
C ALA A 21 13.19 -1.46 4.47
N GLN A 22 12.84 -1.05 3.25
CA GLN A 22 11.91 0.07 3.04
C GLN A 22 10.51 -0.26 3.56
N LEU A 23 10.00 -1.46 3.27
CA LEU A 23 8.71 -1.90 3.78
C LEU A 23 8.66 -1.85 5.31
N GLN A 24 9.67 -2.40 5.99
CA GLN A 24 9.71 -2.37 7.45
C GLN A 24 9.77 -0.94 7.99
N ALA A 25 10.55 -0.06 7.36
CA ALA A 25 10.62 1.35 7.75
C ALA A 25 9.24 2.02 7.64
N GLU A 26 8.52 1.84 6.54
CA GLU A 26 7.18 2.39 6.35
C GLU A 26 6.15 1.79 7.33
N LEU A 27 6.18 0.47 7.54
CA LEU A 27 5.30 -0.19 8.52
C LEU A 27 5.50 0.34 9.94
N ASN A 28 6.72 0.76 10.29
CA ASN A 28 7.06 1.31 11.61
C ASN A 28 6.62 2.75 11.82
N ARG A 29 6.26 3.51 10.77
CA ARG A 29 5.79 4.90 10.87
C ARG A 29 4.36 5.04 11.41
N CYS A 30 3.57 3.96 11.37
CA CYS A 30 2.17 4.01 11.82
C CYS A 30 2.06 4.04 13.35
N GLU A 31 1.42 5.05 13.91
CA GLU A 31 1.21 5.17 15.37
C GLU A 31 -0.03 4.42 15.88
N TYR A 32 -0.76 3.72 14.99
CA TYR A 32 -2.00 3.02 15.32
C TYR A 32 -3.01 3.91 16.08
N CYS A 33 -3.31 5.08 15.50
CA CYS A 33 -4.22 6.07 16.08
C CYS A 33 -5.61 5.44 16.36
N GLU A 34 -6.18 5.74 17.52
CA GLU A 34 -7.50 5.23 17.95
C GLU A 34 -8.62 5.64 16.97
N GLU A 35 -8.64 6.91 16.58
CA GLU A 35 -9.67 7.47 15.67
C GLU A 35 -9.51 7.03 14.21
N LYS A 36 -8.36 6.44 13.84
CA LYS A 36 -8.04 5.96 12.48
C LYS A 36 -8.51 6.91 11.36
N PRO A 37 -8.07 8.19 11.34
CA PRO A 37 -8.53 9.16 10.34
C PRO A 37 -8.20 8.74 8.89
N CYS A 38 -7.17 7.91 8.71
CA CYS A 38 -6.82 7.31 7.42
C CYS A 38 -7.90 6.38 6.86
N GLN A 39 -8.68 5.69 7.71
CA GLN A 39 -9.77 4.83 7.27
C GLN A 39 -10.96 5.66 6.78
N VAL A 40 -11.34 6.69 7.53
CA VAL A 40 -12.45 7.60 7.18
C VAL A 40 -12.21 8.28 5.82
N ALA A 41 -10.94 8.56 5.50
CA ALA A 41 -10.54 9.16 4.23
C ALA A 41 -10.44 8.16 3.07
N CYS A 42 -10.36 6.84 3.33
CA CYS A 42 -10.31 5.82 2.27
C CYS A 42 -11.71 5.64 1.64
N PRO A 43 -11.90 5.86 0.32
CA PRO A 43 -13.22 5.70 -0.32
C PRO A 43 -13.76 4.28 -0.28
N ALA A 44 -12.88 3.28 -0.09
CA ALA A 44 -13.24 1.88 0.05
C ALA A 44 -13.43 1.44 1.52
N ASP A 45 -13.42 2.39 2.47
CA ASP A 45 -13.49 2.14 3.92
C ASP A 45 -12.45 1.09 4.38
N CYS A 46 -11.26 1.18 3.79
CA CYS A 46 -10.15 0.31 4.09
C CYS A 46 -9.41 0.81 5.32
N SER A 47 -9.19 -0.04 6.33
CA SER A 47 -8.43 0.36 7.50
C SER A 47 -6.93 0.22 7.28
N LEU A 48 -6.26 1.31 6.88
CA LEU A 48 -4.81 1.33 6.70
C LEU A 48 -4.07 0.94 7.97
N ALA A 49 -4.49 1.49 9.11
CA ALA A 49 -3.91 1.19 10.40
C ALA A 49 -3.94 -0.32 10.71
N ASP A 50 -5.06 -1.00 10.48
CA ASP A 50 -5.20 -2.41 10.82
C ASP A 50 -4.34 -3.32 9.95
N PHE A 51 -4.28 -3.10 8.63
CA PHE A 51 -3.43 -3.95 7.79
C PHE A 51 -1.93 -3.63 7.95
N ILE A 52 -1.57 -2.39 8.25
CA ILE A 52 -0.17 -2.02 8.54
C ILE A 52 0.30 -2.69 9.83
N ILE A 53 -0.50 -2.60 10.90
CA ILE A 53 -0.17 -3.26 12.17
C ILE A 53 -0.19 -4.77 12.04
N ALA A 54 -1.13 -5.33 11.27
CA ALA A 54 -1.14 -6.76 10.99
C ALA A 54 0.14 -7.21 10.27
N ALA A 55 0.72 -6.40 9.39
CA ALA A 55 1.94 -6.74 8.63
C ALA A 55 3.26 -6.47 9.39
N ARG A 56 3.25 -5.63 10.43
CA ARG A 56 4.44 -5.08 11.10
C ARG A 56 5.46 -6.12 11.57
N MET A 57 4.99 -7.29 12.02
CA MET A 57 5.84 -8.37 12.54
C MET A 57 6.53 -9.18 11.43
N GLY A 58 6.04 -9.10 10.20
CA GLY A 58 6.72 -9.61 9.01
C GLY A 58 6.73 -11.13 8.82
N ALA A 59 5.96 -11.91 9.60
CA ALA A 59 5.84 -13.34 9.34
C ALA A 59 4.92 -13.62 8.13
N PRO A 60 5.05 -14.78 7.45
CA PRO A 60 4.15 -15.14 6.35
C PRO A 60 2.66 -15.21 6.75
N SER A 61 2.34 -15.50 8.01
CA SER A 61 0.97 -15.42 8.55
C SER A 61 0.47 -13.99 8.68
N ASP A 62 1.35 -13.07 9.02
CA ASP A 62 1.05 -11.65 9.27
C ASP A 62 0.69 -10.95 7.96
N TYR A 63 1.47 -11.20 6.91
CA TYR A 63 1.15 -10.72 5.56
C TYR A 63 -0.15 -11.31 5.02
N ARG A 64 -0.44 -12.59 5.30
CA ARG A 64 -1.73 -13.19 4.91
C ARG A 64 -2.90 -12.54 5.64
N ARG A 65 -2.75 -12.25 6.94
CA ARG A 65 -3.75 -11.53 7.72
C ARG A 65 -3.96 -10.10 7.20
N ALA A 66 -2.88 -9.37 6.95
CA ALA A 66 -2.94 -8.03 6.37
C ALA A 66 -3.62 -8.03 4.99
N GLY A 67 -3.26 -9.00 4.14
CA GLY A 67 -3.88 -9.20 2.83
C GLY A 67 -5.37 -9.49 2.94
N ALA A 68 -5.80 -10.33 3.89
CA ALA A 68 -7.22 -10.61 4.11
C ALA A 68 -8.01 -9.36 4.53
N LEU A 69 -7.43 -8.50 5.37
CA LEU A 69 -8.05 -7.22 5.77
C LEU A 69 -8.23 -6.29 4.57
N ILE A 70 -7.19 -6.14 3.73
CA ILE A 70 -7.26 -5.31 2.51
C ILE A 70 -8.30 -5.88 1.55
N MET A 71 -8.21 -7.17 1.22
CA MET A 71 -9.07 -7.81 0.22
C MET A 71 -10.54 -7.89 0.65
N GLY A 72 -10.80 -7.94 1.97
CA GLY A 72 -12.15 -7.91 2.52
C GLY A 72 -12.89 -6.59 2.27
N ALA A 73 -12.16 -5.46 2.26
CA ALA A 73 -12.72 -4.13 1.97
C ALA A 73 -12.55 -3.73 0.49
N ASN A 74 -11.39 -4.02 -0.08
CA ASN A 74 -11.00 -3.65 -1.44
C ASN A 74 -10.25 -4.80 -2.16
N PRO A 75 -10.95 -5.60 -2.98
CA PRO A 75 -10.35 -6.68 -3.76
C PRO A 75 -9.30 -6.24 -4.80
N LEU A 76 -9.22 -4.94 -5.09
CA LEU A 76 -8.23 -4.35 -6.00
C LEU A 76 -7.14 -3.59 -5.23
N GLY A 77 -6.83 -4.01 -4.00
CA GLY A 77 -5.90 -3.32 -3.10
C GLY A 77 -4.53 -3.02 -3.72
N TRP A 78 -3.98 -3.92 -4.54
CA TRP A 78 -2.71 -3.68 -5.26
C TRP A 78 -2.82 -2.53 -6.26
N VAL A 79 -3.84 -2.55 -7.12
CA VAL A 79 -4.04 -1.49 -8.12
C VAL A 79 -4.30 -0.16 -7.40
N CYS A 80 -5.14 -0.18 -6.36
CA CYS A 80 -5.43 0.98 -5.54
C CYS A 80 -4.17 1.58 -4.93
N GLY A 81 -3.29 0.78 -4.32
CA GLY A 81 -2.04 1.26 -3.72
C GLY A 81 -1.09 1.96 -4.70
N VAL A 82 -1.20 1.64 -6.00
CA VAL A 82 -0.37 2.27 -7.05
C VAL A 82 -1.02 3.52 -7.65
N VAL A 83 -2.35 3.56 -7.77
CA VAL A 83 -3.07 4.63 -8.50
C VAL A 83 -3.83 5.60 -7.60
N CYS A 84 -4.01 5.28 -6.31
CA CYS A 84 -4.73 6.11 -5.35
C CYS A 84 -3.99 7.43 -5.14
N PRO A 85 -4.69 8.58 -5.18
CA PRO A 85 -4.10 9.86 -4.78
C PRO A 85 -4.03 9.97 -3.25
N GLY A 86 -3.27 9.08 -2.60
CA GLY A 86 -3.22 8.92 -1.14
C GLY A 86 -2.93 10.20 -0.37
N LEU A 87 -2.05 11.05 -0.89
CA LEU A 87 -1.69 12.35 -0.32
C LEU A 87 -2.87 13.33 -0.20
N LEU A 88 -3.87 13.22 -1.08
CA LEU A 88 -5.10 14.02 -1.02
C LEU A 88 -6.19 13.38 -0.15
N LEU A 89 -5.96 12.14 0.30
CA LEU A 89 -6.90 11.30 1.02
C LEU A 89 -6.28 10.84 2.35
N HIS A 90 -6.00 9.53 2.47
CA HIS A 90 -5.62 8.90 3.73
C HIS A 90 -4.24 9.30 4.26
N GLU A 91 -3.27 9.63 3.41
CA GLU A 91 -1.95 10.11 3.86
C GLU A 91 -2.03 11.56 4.36
N GLY A 92 -2.82 12.41 3.69
CA GLY A 92 -3.04 13.80 4.10
C GLY A 92 -3.80 13.94 5.42
N MET A 93 -4.51 12.89 5.83
CA MET A 93 -5.26 12.83 7.10
C MET A 93 -4.49 12.14 8.23
N CYS A 94 -3.35 11.50 7.94
CA CYS A 94 -2.46 10.97 8.97
C CYS A 94 -1.67 12.10 9.64
N ALA A 95 -1.41 11.98 10.95
CA ALA A 95 -0.54 12.90 11.66
C ALA A 95 0.87 12.89 11.01
N PRO A 96 1.47 14.06 10.74
CA PRO A 96 2.83 14.14 10.23
C PRO A 96 3.81 13.81 11.37
N HIS A 97 4.07 12.51 11.59
CA HIS A 97 5.29 12.13 12.30
C HIS A 97 6.41 12.10 11.26
N VAL A 98 7.06 13.29 11.16
CA VAL A 98 8.19 13.72 10.32
C VAL A 98 8.00 13.77 8.80
#